data_AF-A0ABC8QDA5-F1
#
_entry.id   AF-A0ABC8QDA5-F1
#
_cell.length_a   1.000
_cell.length_b   1.000
_cell.length_c   1.000
_cell.angle_alpha   90.00
_cell.angle_beta   90.00
_cell.angle_gamma   90.00
#
_symmetry.space_group_name_H-M   'P 1'
#
loop_
_entity.id
_entity.type
_entity.pdbx_description
1 polymer ?
#
loop_
_entity_poly.entity_id
_entity_poly.type
_entity_poly.pdbx_seq_one_letter_code
_entity_poly.pdbx_strand_id
1 'polypeptide(L)'
;MFKLTLGGISAQIAAVVMALHAGNSLALLLSCLMLQGTAAALIGLAAWRLLPRRYRVPFVWTYGYLAALCFFVPVAGVLLVLGSLLLAKLFPKPEDDKDIADVGLPVFVAHLISRVTHGGGARLRAQLSNERAPVQSRMTALVAMQSMPTRTASPVLRDLLADPVDDIRLLAYGMLDNAEKVLTQKILAELPRLEEATTPEARYDINKRLADLYWELIYQNLVQGDVYRYTAEQVERYASAALDIQPDNAALWYMRGRLALSRREPDVAESHLRRAESLGFPRDRLLPPLAEACYLRRDYAGARAALAQFSSRSPLPLLRPLLRYWTS
;
A
#
# COMPACT_ATOMS: atom_id res chain seq x y z
N MET A 1 -22.21 52.65 -19.28
CA MET A 1 -21.39 52.83 -18.05
C MET A 1 -20.39 53.97 -18.21
N PHE A 2 -19.61 54.00 -19.29
CA PHE A 2 -18.70 55.12 -19.60
C PHE A 2 -19.34 56.51 -19.57
N LYS A 3 -20.60 56.65 -20.01
CA LYS A 3 -21.33 57.93 -19.93
C LYS A 3 -21.57 58.43 -18.50
N LEU A 4 -21.75 57.52 -17.53
CA LEU A 4 -21.99 57.87 -16.11
C LEU A 4 -20.70 58.27 -15.40
N THR A 5 -19.59 57.58 -15.69
CA THR A 5 -18.28 57.94 -15.13
C THR A 5 -17.77 59.25 -15.72
N LEU A 6 -17.90 59.44 -17.04
CA LEU A 6 -17.46 60.68 -17.70
C LEU A 6 -18.26 61.88 -17.22
N GLY A 7 -19.59 61.74 -17.14
CA GLY A 7 -20.49 62.78 -16.62
C GLY A 7 -20.23 63.08 -15.14
N GLY A 8 -19.97 62.06 -14.33
CA GLY A 8 -19.58 62.22 -12.93
C GLY A 8 -18.26 62.97 -12.77
N ILE A 9 -17.23 62.61 -13.54
CA ILE A 9 -15.92 63.29 -13.50
C ILE A 9 -16.05 64.75 -13.94
N SER A 10 -16.81 65.03 -15.00
CA SER A 10 -17.05 66.43 -15.43
C SER A 10 -17.79 67.24 -14.36
N ALA A 11 -18.75 66.62 -13.66
CA ALA A 11 -19.47 67.25 -12.57
C ALA A 11 -18.57 67.49 -11.35
N GLN A 12 -17.64 66.58 -11.03
CA GLN A 12 -16.63 66.80 -9.98
C GLN A 12 -15.68 67.95 -10.31
N ILE A 13 -15.21 68.02 -11.56
CA ILE A 13 -14.33 69.12 -11.99
C ILE A 13 -15.09 70.45 -11.91
N ALA A 14 -16.35 70.48 -12.36
CA ALA A 14 -17.20 71.66 -12.26
C ALA A 14 -17.44 72.07 -10.79
N ALA A 15 -17.71 71.11 -9.89
CA ALA A 15 -17.87 71.38 -8.46
C ALA A 15 -16.58 71.95 -7.84
N VAL A 16 -15.41 71.38 -8.15
CA VAL A 16 -14.12 71.89 -7.65
C VAL A 16 -13.83 73.30 -8.18
N VAL A 17 -14.10 73.57 -9.46
CA VAL A 17 -13.92 74.92 -10.03
C VAL A 17 -14.90 75.92 -9.41
N MET A 18 -16.16 75.52 -9.18
CA MET A 18 -17.14 76.34 -8.48
C MET A 18 -16.71 76.60 -7.02
N ALA A 19 -16.14 75.63 -6.32
CA ALA A 19 -15.61 75.80 -4.96
C ALA A 19 -14.48 76.85 -4.92
N LEU A 20 -13.55 76.80 -5.88
CA LEU A 20 -12.43 77.74 -5.96
C LEU A 20 -12.87 79.18 -6.22
N HIS A 21 -14.03 79.38 -6.87
CA HIS A 21 -14.60 80.70 -7.16
C HIS A 21 -15.74 81.10 -6.22
N ALA A 22 -16.11 80.26 -5.24
CA ALA A 22 -17.29 80.47 -4.39
C ALA A 22 -17.15 81.63 -3.38
N GLY A 23 -15.93 82.12 -3.14
CA GLY A 23 -15.67 83.16 -2.15
C GLY A 23 -16.22 82.79 -0.77
N ASN A 24 -16.83 83.74 -0.05
CA ASN A 24 -17.41 83.53 1.29
C ASN A 24 -18.92 83.25 1.27
N SER A 25 -19.50 82.94 0.11
CA SER A 25 -20.94 82.72 -0.04
C SER A 25 -21.33 81.30 0.40
N LEU A 26 -22.03 81.21 1.52
CA LEU A 26 -22.48 79.93 2.10
C LEU A 26 -23.39 79.15 1.15
N ALA A 27 -24.24 79.86 0.38
CA ALA A 27 -25.13 79.22 -0.60
C ALA A 27 -24.37 78.53 -1.73
N LEU A 28 -23.29 79.15 -2.23
CA LEU A 28 -22.46 78.57 -3.29
C LEU A 28 -21.69 77.36 -2.76
N LEU A 29 -21.17 77.42 -1.53
CA LEU A 29 -20.49 76.29 -0.88
C LEU A 29 -21.44 75.10 -0.67
N LEU A 30 -22.67 75.34 -0.21
CA LEU A 30 -23.68 74.28 -0.08
C LEU A 30 -24.05 73.66 -1.42
N SER A 31 -24.22 74.48 -2.47
CA SER A 31 -24.51 73.99 -3.82
C SER A 31 -23.36 73.14 -4.38
N CYS A 32 -22.12 73.53 -4.10
CA CYS A 32 -20.94 72.78 -4.48
C CYS A 32 -20.87 71.42 -3.77
N LEU A 33 -21.13 71.38 -2.45
CA LEU A 33 -21.13 70.12 -1.69
C LEU A 33 -22.21 69.16 -2.17
N MET A 34 -23.41 69.67 -2.51
CA MET A 34 -24.49 68.86 -3.07
C MET A 34 -24.12 68.30 -4.45
N LEU A 35 -23.52 69.13 -5.31
CA LEU A 35 -23.05 68.70 -6.63
C LEU A 35 -21.92 67.66 -6.51
N GLN A 36 -20.99 67.85 -5.58
CA GLN A 36 -19.90 66.92 -5.32
C GLN A 36 -20.42 65.59 -4.74
N GLY A 37 -21.42 65.63 -3.86
CA GLY A 37 -22.06 64.45 -3.27
C GLY A 37 -22.77 63.60 -4.33
N THR A 38 -23.56 64.26 -5.19
CA THR A 38 -24.25 63.58 -6.30
C THR A 38 -23.27 63.00 -7.32
N ALA A 39 -22.22 63.74 -7.66
CA ALA A 39 -21.16 63.25 -8.55
C ALA A 39 -20.43 62.03 -7.96
N ALA A 40 -20.05 62.10 -6.68
CA ALA A 40 -19.37 60.99 -6.00
C ALA A 40 -20.25 59.73 -5.89
N ALA A 41 -21.55 59.88 -5.63
CA ALA A 41 -22.50 58.76 -5.61
C ALA A 41 -22.63 58.08 -6.99
N LEU A 42 -22.72 58.86 -8.07
CA LEU A 42 -22.81 58.32 -9.43
C LEU A 42 -21.53 57.57 -9.83
N ILE A 43 -20.35 58.11 -9.49
CA ILE A 43 -19.07 57.46 -9.76
C ILE A 43 -18.90 56.21 -8.91
N GLY A 44 -19.24 56.27 -7.61
CA GLY A 44 -19.23 55.11 -6.71
C GLY A 44 -20.13 53.97 -7.22
N LEU A 45 -21.29 54.30 -7.80
CA LEU A 45 -22.21 53.31 -8.38
C LEU A 45 -21.62 52.65 -9.62
N ALA A 46 -20.99 53.44 -10.49
CA ALA A 46 -20.33 52.93 -11.68
C ALA A 46 -19.14 52.04 -11.31
N ALA A 47 -18.32 52.45 -10.34
CA ALA A 47 -17.21 51.67 -9.81
C ALA A 47 -17.68 50.34 -9.20
N TRP A 48 -18.69 50.36 -8.32
CA TRP A 48 -19.25 49.15 -7.72
C TRP A 48 -19.79 48.16 -8.77
N ARG A 49 -20.38 48.66 -9.86
CA ARG A 49 -20.83 47.82 -10.98
C ARG A 49 -19.69 47.24 -11.81
N LEU A 50 -18.51 47.85 -11.80
CA LEU A 50 -17.30 47.34 -12.47
C LEU A 50 -16.58 46.27 -11.62
N LEU A 51 -16.78 46.25 -10.30
CA LEU A 51 -16.18 45.24 -9.42
C LEU A 51 -16.65 43.81 -9.75
N PRO A 52 -15.80 42.78 -9.60
CA PRO A 52 -16.20 41.37 -9.69
C PRO A 52 -17.28 41.01 -8.66
N ARG A 53 -18.19 40.08 -9.00
CA ARG A 53 -19.35 39.71 -8.15
C ARG A 53 -18.98 39.36 -6.71
N ARG A 54 -17.79 38.78 -6.48
CA ARG A 54 -17.28 38.39 -5.15
C ARG A 54 -17.02 39.57 -4.22
N TYR A 55 -16.66 40.75 -4.75
CA TYR A 55 -16.35 41.95 -3.95
C TYR A 55 -17.54 42.90 -3.80
N ARG A 56 -18.72 42.56 -4.35
CA ARG A 56 -19.91 43.43 -4.28
C ARG A 56 -20.68 43.31 -2.97
N VAL A 57 -20.28 42.40 -2.08
CA VAL A 57 -20.98 42.06 -0.85
C VAL A 57 -20.05 42.32 0.34
N PRO A 58 -20.52 42.98 1.42
CA PRO A 58 -21.85 43.57 1.61
C PRO A 58 -22.03 44.91 0.88
N PHE A 59 -23.18 45.09 0.20
CA PHE A 59 -23.46 46.24 -0.68
C PHE A 59 -23.22 47.59 -0.01
N VAL A 60 -23.80 47.79 1.18
CA VAL A 60 -23.80 49.09 1.88
C VAL A 60 -22.38 49.56 2.17
N TRP A 61 -21.53 48.67 2.68
CA TRP A 61 -20.16 49.00 3.05
C TRP A 61 -19.26 49.21 1.83
N THR A 62 -19.34 48.33 0.83
CA THR A 62 -18.51 48.47 -0.38
C THR A 62 -18.89 49.71 -1.17
N TYR A 63 -20.19 49.93 -1.40
CA TYR A 63 -20.67 51.12 -2.11
C TYR A 63 -20.39 52.40 -1.32
N GLY A 64 -20.67 52.40 0.00
CA GLY A 64 -20.42 53.53 0.88
C GLY A 64 -18.95 53.93 0.89
N TYR A 65 -18.03 52.96 0.96
CA TYR A 65 -16.59 53.21 0.90
C TYR A 65 -16.17 53.85 -0.43
N LEU A 66 -16.62 53.30 -1.56
CA LEU A 66 -16.29 53.84 -2.88
C LEU A 66 -16.84 55.26 -3.10
N ALA A 67 -18.08 55.50 -2.66
CA ALA A 67 -18.71 56.82 -2.74
C ALA A 67 -18.01 57.83 -1.82
N ALA A 68 -17.68 57.45 -0.59
CA ALA A 68 -16.96 58.31 0.35
C ALA A 68 -15.56 58.67 -0.17
N LEU A 69 -14.82 57.68 -0.70
CA LEU A 69 -13.50 57.91 -1.28
C LEU A 69 -13.55 58.91 -2.44
N CYS A 70 -14.56 58.79 -3.32
CA CYS A 70 -14.76 59.72 -4.44
C CYS A 70 -15.25 61.10 -3.99
N PHE A 71 -15.90 61.20 -2.83
CA PHE A 71 -16.39 62.47 -2.28
C PHE A 71 -15.26 63.28 -1.65
N PHE A 72 -14.47 62.67 -0.75
CA PHE A 72 -13.41 63.34 0.01
C PHE A 72 -12.17 63.65 -0.82
N VAL A 73 -11.90 62.87 -1.86
CA VAL A 73 -10.77 63.09 -2.77
C VAL A 73 -11.29 63.24 -4.19
N PRO A 74 -11.77 64.44 -4.58
CA PRO A 74 -12.28 64.70 -5.92
C PRO A 74 -11.23 64.37 -6.98
N VAL A 75 -11.65 63.77 -8.11
CA VAL A 75 -10.81 63.37 -9.24
C VAL A 75 -9.78 62.26 -8.94
N ALA A 76 -8.91 62.43 -7.94
CA ALA A 76 -7.89 61.45 -7.61
C ALA A 76 -8.45 60.15 -7.01
N GLY A 77 -9.58 60.21 -6.29
CA GLY A 77 -10.30 59.02 -5.80
C GLY A 77 -10.73 58.11 -6.95
N VAL A 78 -11.14 58.67 -8.09
CA VAL A 78 -11.54 57.90 -9.27
C VAL A 78 -10.35 57.19 -9.90
N LEU A 79 -9.21 57.89 -10.00
CA LEU A 79 -7.97 57.32 -10.52
C LEU A 79 -7.46 56.17 -9.64
N LEU A 80 -7.55 56.28 -8.31
CA LEU A 80 -7.19 55.21 -7.38
C LEU A 80 -8.08 53.97 -7.52
N VAL A 81 -9.38 54.16 -7.68
CA VAL A 81 -10.33 53.04 -7.87
C VAL A 81 -10.08 52.34 -9.21
N LEU A 82 -9.88 53.09 -10.29
CA LEU A 82 -9.57 52.51 -11.60
C LEU A 82 -8.20 51.82 -11.61
N GLY A 83 -7.19 52.44 -10.99
CA GLY A 83 -5.84 51.88 -10.88
C GLY A 83 -5.80 50.59 -10.07
N SER A 84 -6.51 50.52 -8.94
CA SER A 84 -6.59 49.29 -8.14
C SER A 84 -7.31 48.15 -8.87
N LEU A 85 -8.38 48.45 -9.62
CA LEU A 85 -9.04 47.47 -10.49
C LEU A 85 -8.13 46.97 -11.62
N LEU A 86 -7.35 47.86 -12.23
CA LEU A 86 -6.38 47.49 -13.26
C LEU A 86 -5.28 46.59 -12.69
N LEU A 87 -4.75 46.94 -11.53
CA LEU A 87 -3.69 46.18 -10.86
C LEU A 87 -4.18 44.78 -10.44
N ALA A 88 -5.40 44.68 -9.91
CA ALA A 88 -6.03 43.41 -9.58
C ALA A 88 -6.28 42.52 -10.82
N LYS A 89 -6.47 43.12 -12.00
CA LYS A 89 -6.62 42.37 -13.26
C LYS A 89 -5.27 41.93 -13.84
N LEU A 90 -4.23 42.76 -13.70
CA LEU A 90 -2.87 42.48 -14.19
C LEU A 90 -2.15 41.44 -13.33
N PHE A 91 -2.47 41.37 -12.03
CA PHE A 91 -1.90 40.41 -11.09
C PHE A 91 -2.99 39.50 -10.51
N PRO A 92 -3.47 38.48 -11.27
CA PRO A 92 -4.39 37.50 -10.74
C PRO A 92 -3.75 36.75 -9.55
N LYS A 93 -4.49 36.63 -8.46
CA LYS A 93 -4.07 35.84 -7.29
C LYS A 93 -3.90 34.37 -7.71
N PRO A 94 -2.82 33.67 -7.30
CA PRO A 94 -2.70 32.23 -7.51
C PRO A 94 -3.95 31.54 -6.95
N GLU A 95 -4.54 30.63 -7.72
CA GLU A 95 -5.65 29.82 -7.21
C GLU A 95 -5.14 29.03 -6.00
N ASP A 96 -5.89 29.11 -4.91
CA ASP A 96 -5.67 28.31 -3.71
C ASP A 96 -6.05 26.89 -4.10
N ASP A 97 -5.06 26.01 -4.23
CA ASP A 97 -5.25 24.61 -4.59
C ASP A 97 -6.00 23.90 -3.46
N LYS A 98 -7.32 23.81 -3.58
CA LYS A 98 -8.21 23.26 -2.55
C LYS A 98 -8.15 21.73 -2.43
N ASP A 99 -7.23 21.07 -3.15
CA ASP A 99 -7.05 19.61 -3.08
C ASP A 99 -5.99 19.14 -2.07
N ILE A 100 -5.32 20.06 -1.35
CA ILE A 100 -4.42 19.69 -0.26
C ILE A 100 -5.11 19.91 1.09
N ALA A 101 -5.69 18.83 1.63
CA ALA A 101 -6.11 18.79 3.02
C ALA A 101 -4.89 18.52 3.93
N ASP A 102 -4.76 19.29 5.01
CA ASP A 102 -3.84 18.95 6.10
C ASP A 102 -4.38 17.72 6.82
N VAL A 103 -3.90 16.54 6.41
CA VAL A 103 -4.19 15.29 7.08
C VAL A 103 -3.22 15.21 8.26
N GLY A 104 -3.76 15.28 9.48
CA GLY A 104 -2.95 15.17 10.69
C GLY A 104 -1.97 13.99 10.62
N LEU A 105 -0.71 14.22 10.98
CA LEU A 105 0.34 13.21 10.98
C LEU A 105 -0.19 11.93 11.66
N PRO A 106 -0.22 10.78 10.97
CA PRO A 106 -0.64 9.55 11.60
C PRO A 106 0.27 9.28 12.81
N VAL A 107 -0.32 9.07 13.98
CA VAL A 107 0.45 8.66 15.17
C VAL A 107 1.08 7.32 14.85
N PHE A 108 2.41 7.29 14.87
CA PHE A 108 3.18 6.10 14.53
C PHE A 108 2.92 5.01 15.57
N VAL A 109 2.10 4.03 15.22
CA VAL A 109 1.76 2.91 16.10
C VAL A 109 2.86 1.85 15.99
N ALA A 110 3.91 1.98 16.80
CA ALA A 110 5.10 1.11 16.76
C ALA A 110 4.80 -0.39 16.97
N HIS A 111 3.67 -0.75 17.58
CA HIS A 111 3.29 -2.15 17.81
C HIS A 111 2.64 -2.82 16.58
N LEU A 112 2.22 -2.05 15.57
CA LEU A 112 1.74 -2.58 14.28
C LEU A 112 2.85 -2.73 13.23
N ILE A 113 4.09 -2.42 13.61
CA ILE A 113 5.25 -3.02 12.92
C ILE A 113 5.23 -4.50 13.25
N SER A 114 4.43 -5.26 12.49
CA SER A 114 4.99 -6.50 11.96
C SER A 114 6.31 -6.07 11.34
N ARG A 115 7.42 -6.47 11.95
CA ARG A 115 8.75 -6.26 11.40
C ARG A 115 8.81 -7.06 10.12
N VAL A 116 8.22 -6.55 9.04
CA VAL A 116 8.53 -7.02 7.70
C VAL A 116 9.91 -6.46 7.40
N THR A 117 10.90 -7.03 8.08
CA THR A 117 12.31 -6.79 7.89
C THR A 117 12.66 -7.46 6.57
N HIS A 118 12.19 -6.87 5.46
CA HIS A 118 12.72 -7.18 4.15
C HIS A 118 14.22 -6.91 4.22
N GLY A 119 15.02 -7.97 4.33
CA GLY A 119 16.49 -7.90 4.48
C GLY A 119 17.05 -8.29 5.86
N GLY A 120 16.23 -8.46 6.91
CA GLY A 120 16.73 -8.89 8.23
C GLY A 120 17.33 -10.29 8.17
N GLY A 121 16.56 -11.24 7.61
CA GLY A 121 17.04 -12.61 7.39
C GLY A 121 18.22 -12.71 6.42
N ALA A 122 18.26 -11.86 5.38
CA ALA A 122 19.37 -11.84 4.44
C ALA A 122 20.66 -11.33 5.09
N ARG A 123 20.57 -10.29 5.94
CA ARG A 123 21.70 -9.76 6.71
C ARG A 123 22.18 -10.78 7.75
N LEU A 124 21.26 -11.41 8.48
CA LEU A 124 21.59 -12.47 9.44
C LEU A 124 22.28 -13.64 8.74
N ARG A 125 21.74 -14.09 7.59
CA ARG A 125 22.37 -15.14 6.78
C ARG A 125 23.77 -14.72 6.33
N ALA A 126 23.94 -13.51 5.79
CA ALA A 126 25.23 -13.01 5.32
C ALA A 126 26.27 -12.92 6.45
N GLN A 127 25.83 -12.50 7.64
CA GLN A 127 26.66 -12.42 8.85
C GLN A 127 27.06 -13.81 9.36
N LEU A 128 26.13 -14.77 9.34
CA LEU A 128 26.39 -16.16 9.72
C LEU A 128 27.33 -16.86 8.73
N SER A 129 27.16 -16.62 7.43
CA SER A 129 28.04 -17.16 6.38
C SER A 129 29.43 -16.53 6.34
N ASN A 130 29.64 -15.39 7.00
CA ASN A 130 30.94 -14.74 7.06
C ASN A 130 31.78 -15.34 8.19
N GLU A 131 32.57 -16.36 7.88
CA GLU A 131 33.48 -17.03 8.83
C GLU A 131 34.52 -16.08 9.44
N ARG A 132 34.86 -14.97 8.75
CA ARG A 132 35.81 -13.96 9.26
C ARG A 132 35.18 -13.01 10.27
N ALA A 133 33.86 -13.05 10.45
CA ALA A 133 33.19 -12.20 11.43
C ALA A 133 33.48 -12.68 12.87
N PRO A 134 33.53 -11.77 13.87
CA PRO A 134 33.74 -12.16 15.25
C PRO A 134 32.70 -13.17 15.74
N VAL A 135 33.13 -14.20 16.47
CA VAL A 135 32.25 -15.29 16.94
C VAL A 135 31.04 -14.77 17.71
N GLN A 136 31.22 -13.80 18.62
CA GLN A 136 30.13 -13.19 19.39
C GLN A 136 29.05 -12.54 18.51
N SER A 137 29.48 -11.92 17.41
CA SER A 137 28.59 -11.29 16.44
C SER A 137 27.77 -12.35 15.67
N ARG A 138 28.43 -13.44 15.27
CA ARG A 138 27.78 -14.60 14.62
C ARG A 138 26.81 -15.31 15.57
N MET A 139 27.19 -15.49 16.84
CA MET A 139 26.31 -16.06 17.88
C MET A 139 25.08 -15.21 18.13
N THR A 140 25.24 -13.88 18.19
CA THR A 140 24.10 -12.95 18.31
C THR A 140 23.16 -13.08 17.12
N ALA A 141 23.70 -13.22 15.91
CA ALA A 141 22.88 -13.46 14.72
C ALA A 141 22.15 -14.81 14.79
N LEU A 142 22.79 -15.85 15.32
CA LEU A 142 22.20 -17.18 15.49
C LEU A 142 21.04 -17.17 16.50
N VAL A 143 21.17 -16.45 17.61
CA VAL A 143 20.08 -16.25 18.57
C VAL A 143 18.93 -15.47 17.93
N ALA A 144 19.22 -14.42 17.15
CA ALA A 144 18.19 -13.66 16.43
C ALA A 144 17.41 -14.53 15.43
N MET A 145 18.04 -15.54 14.83
CA MET A 145 17.39 -16.49 13.92
C MET A 145 16.28 -17.32 14.60
N GLN A 146 16.29 -17.51 15.93
CA GLN A 146 15.23 -18.24 16.65
C GLN A 146 13.84 -17.60 16.48
N SER A 147 13.81 -16.28 16.28
CA SER A 147 12.55 -15.54 16.06
C SER A 147 12.03 -15.64 14.63
N MET A 148 12.82 -16.19 13.71
CA MET A 148 12.43 -16.32 12.31
C MET A 148 11.56 -17.57 12.08
N PRO A 149 10.68 -17.55 11.07
CA PRO A 149 9.95 -18.75 10.69
C PRO A 149 10.90 -19.90 10.37
N THR A 150 10.65 -21.08 10.94
CA THR A 150 11.51 -22.27 10.81
C THR A 150 11.83 -22.59 9.35
N ARG A 151 10.84 -22.49 8.45
CA ARG A 151 11.04 -22.69 7.00
C ARG A 151 12.18 -21.85 6.40
N THR A 152 12.38 -20.63 6.90
CA THR A 152 13.44 -19.73 6.43
C THR A 152 14.75 -19.96 7.19
N ALA A 153 14.66 -20.35 8.47
CA ALA A 153 15.82 -20.57 9.32
C ALA A 153 16.51 -21.92 9.04
N SER A 154 15.75 -23.01 8.86
CA SER A 154 16.30 -24.37 8.74
C SER A 154 17.39 -24.52 7.69
N PRO A 155 17.27 -23.98 6.45
CA PRO A 155 18.35 -24.08 5.47
C PRO A 155 19.64 -23.41 5.97
N VAL A 156 19.54 -22.25 6.61
CA VAL A 156 20.70 -21.53 7.16
C VAL A 156 21.31 -22.29 8.34
N LEU A 157 20.48 -22.83 9.24
CA LEU A 157 20.96 -23.62 10.37
C LEU A 157 21.66 -24.91 9.91
N ARG A 158 21.17 -25.53 8.83
CA ARG A 158 21.83 -26.71 8.23
C ARG A 158 23.18 -26.37 7.63
N ASP A 159 23.30 -25.24 6.92
CA ASP A 159 24.59 -24.76 6.40
C ASP A 159 25.63 -24.62 7.55
N LEU A 160 25.18 -24.19 8.74
CA LEU A 160 26.02 -24.04 9.94
C LEU A 160 26.39 -25.35 10.65
N LEU A 161 25.84 -26.50 10.25
CA LEU A 161 26.26 -27.80 10.81
C LEU A 161 27.69 -28.16 10.39
N ALA A 162 28.21 -27.54 9.34
CA ALA A 162 29.60 -27.68 8.90
C ALA A 162 30.52 -26.54 9.41
N ASP A 163 30.03 -25.66 10.29
CA ASP A 163 30.80 -24.50 10.73
C ASP A 163 32.09 -24.89 11.47
N PRO A 164 33.21 -24.18 11.29
CA PRO A 164 34.45 -24.48 12.02
C PRO A 164 34.35 -24.23 13.53
N VAL A 165 33.40 -23.40 14.00
CA VAL A 165 33.23 -23.09 15.43
C VAL A 165 32.22 -24.05 16.05
N ASP A 166 32.66 -24.84 17.03
CA ASP A 166 31.83 -25.88 17.67
C ASP A 166 30.57 -25.32 18.35
N ASP A 167 30.64 -24.17 19.04
CA ASP A 167 29.48 -23.56 19.70
C ASP A 167 28.36 -23.18 18.71
N ILE A 168 28.75 -22.67 17.53
CA ILE A 168 27.80 -22.30 16.47
C ILE A 168 27.14 -23.56 15.92
N ARG A 169 27.94 -24.61 15.67
CA ARG A 169 27.45 -25.90 15.19
C ARG A 169 26.46 -26.54 16.17
N LEU A 170 26.82 -26.54 17.46
CA LEU A 170 26.02 -27.16 18.51
C LEU A 170 24.69 -26.42 18.73
N LEU A 171 24.72 -25.09 18.72
CA LEU A 171 23.50 -24.29 18.84
C LEU A 171 22.59 -24.47 17.61
N ALA A 172 23.16 -24.50 16.41
CA ALA A 172 22.40 -24.76 15.18
C ALA A 172 21.75 -26.16 15.20
N TYR A 173 22.49 -27.19 15.65
CA TYR A 173 21.97 -28.54 15.85
C TYR A 173 20.80 -28.55 16.84
N GLY A 174 20.99 -27.95 18.04
CA GLY A 174 19.94 -27.91 19.06
C GLY A 174 18.68 -27.17 18.61
N MET A 175 18.82 -26.12 17.80
CA MET A 175 17.68 -25.39 17.23
C MET A 175 16.91 -26.24 16.20
N LEU A 176 17.61 -26.97 15.33
CA LEU A 176 16.98 -27.88 14.36
C LEU A 176 16.30 -29.06 15.06
N ASP A 177 16.99 -29.71 15.99
CA ASP A 177 16.47 -30.85 16.77
C ASP A 177 15.22 -30.46 17.56
N ASN A 178 15.23 -29.30 18.23
CA ASN A 178 14.05 -28.83 18.95
C ASN A 178 12.85 -28.59 18.02
N ALA A 179 13.08 -28.01 16.84
CA ALA A 179 12.01 -27.76 15.87
C ALA A 179 11.41 -29.08 15.34
N GLU A 180 12.25 -30.07 15.03
CA GLU A 180 11.80 -31.41 14.63
C GLU A 180 11.03 -32.09 15.77
N LYS A 181 11.60 -32.10 16.98
CA LYS A 181 11.01 -32.73 18.16
C LYS A 181 9.63 -32.20 18.50
N VAL A 182 9.40 -30.89 18.37
CA VAL A 182 8.09 -30.27 18.59
C VAL A 182 7.02 -30.82 17.63
N LEU A 183 7.36 -31.05 16.36
CA LEU A 183 6.42 -31.62 15.39
C LEU A 183 6.25 -33.13 15.61
N THR A 184 7.34 -33.86 15.87
CA THR A 184 7.30 -35.30 16.15
C THR A 184 6.46 -35.62 17.39
N GLN A 185 6.56 -34.82 18.46
CA GLN A 185 5.72 -35.00 19.65
C GLN A 185 4.23 -34.83 19.34
N LYS A 186 3.86 -33.87 18.49
CA LYS A 186 2.47 -33.70 18.05
C LYS A 186 1.98 -34.90 17.24
N ILE A 187 2.83 -35.43 16.36
CA ILE A 187 2.50 -36.63 15.58
C ILE A 187 2.26 -37.81 16.51
N LEU A 188 3.18 -38.07 17.44
CA LEU A 188 3.07 -39.18 18.40
C LEU A 188 1.83 -39.05 19.31
N ALA A 189 1.37 -37.84 19.60
CA ALA A 189 0.15 -37.62 20.37
C ALA A 189 -1.14 -37.85 19.54
N GLU A 190 -1.11 -37.67 18.22
CA GLU A 190 -2.27 -37.86 17.35
C GLU A 190 -2.44 -39.33 16.90
N LEU A 191 -1.36 -40.12 16.84
CA LEU A 191 -1.41 -41.52 16.37
C LEU A 191 -2.38 -42.41 17.18
N PRO A 192 -2.37 -42.43 18.53
CA PRO A 192 -3.29 -43.26 19.30
C PRO A 192 -4.76 -42.86 19.08
N ARG A 193 -5.02 -41.56 18.88
CA ARG A 193 -6.37 -41.05 18.62
C ARG A 193 -6.95 -41.62 17.33
N LEU A 194 -6.11 -41.88 16.32
CA LEU A 194 -6.56 -42.51 15.08
C LEU A 194 -7.00 -43.95 15.29
N GLU A 195 -6.33 -44.69 16.17
CA GLU A 195 -6.67 -46.08 16.51
C GLU A 195 -7.99 -46.17 17.28
N GLU A 196 -8.25 -45.19 18.17
CA GLU A 196 -9.47 -45.09 18.96
C GLU A 196 -10.67 -44.52 18.17
N ALA A 197 -10.42 -43.86 17.03
CA ALA A 197 -11.45 -43.16 16.27
C ALA A 197 -12.46 -44.12 15.63
N THR A 198 -13.70 -44.08 16.12
CA THR A 198 -14.78 -44.97 15.66
C THR A 198 -15.62 -44.37 14.54
N THR A 199 -15.72 -43.04 14.47
CA THR A 199 -16.55 -42.35 13.46
C THR A 199 -15.74 -41.96 12.21
N PRO A 200 -16.35 -41.98 11.00
CA PRO A 200 -15.70 -41.52 9.78
C PRO A 200 -15.20 -40.07 9.88
N GLU A 201 -15.96 -39.18 10.52
CA GLU A 201 -15.61 -37.77 10.67
C GLU A 201 -14.38 -37.59 11.57
N ALA A 202 -14.32 -38.31 12.70
CA ALA A 202 -13.14 -38.25 13.57
C ALA A 202 -11.91 -38.83 12.87
N ARG A 203 -12.07 -39.93 12.13
CA ARG A 203 -10.99 -40.50 11.31
C ARG A 203 -10.52 -39.52 10.24
N TYR A 204 -11.43 -38.81 9.58
CA TYR A 204 -11.09 -37.77 8.62
C TYR A 204 -10.22 -36.67 9.25
N ASP A 205 -10.70 -36.09 10.36
CA ASP A 205 -10.02 -34.96 11.02
C ASP A 205 -8.61 -35.35 11.49
N ILE A 206 -8.46 -36.55 12.05
CA ILE A 206 -7.17 -37.04 12.55
C ILE A 206 -6.23 -37.38 11.39
N ASN A 207 -6.71 -38.06 10.34
CA ASN A 207 -5.89 -38.34 9.14
C ASN A 207 -5.42 -37.03 8.48
N LYS A 208 -6.32 -36.05 8.30
CA LYS A 208 -5.98 -34.73 7.78
C LYS A 208 -4.92 -34.07 8.67
N ARG A 209 -5.09 -34.11 10.00
CA ARG A 209 -4.14 -33.53 10.95
C ARG A 209 -2.76 -34.17 10.88
N LEU A 210 -2.69 -35.50 10.77
CA LEU A 210 -1.44 -36.23 10.58
C LEU A 210 -0.77 -35.84 9.26
N ALA A 211 -1.52 -35.77 8.16
CA ALA A 211 -1.01 -35.30 6.87
C ALA A 211 -0.41 -33.89 6.96
N ASP A 212 -1.12 -32.95 7.61
CA ASP A 212 -0.64 -31.58 7.85
C ASP A 212 0.66 -31.56 8.68
N LEU A 213 0.75 -32.35 9.75
CA LEU A 213 1.94 -32.41 10.61
C LEU A 213 3.16 -32.98 9.91
N TYR A 214 3.01 -34.10 9.19
CA TYR A 214 4.09 -34.67 8.39
C TYR A 214 4.47 -33.74 7.22
N TRP A 215 3.51 -33.06 6.61
CA TRP A 215 3.79 -32.07 5.58
C TRP A 215 4.56 -30.88 6.13
N GLU A 216 4.28 -30.46 7.36
CA GLU A 216 4.99 -29.35 7.99
C GLU A 216 6.48 -29.67 8.20
N LEU A 217 6.84 -30.92 8.53
CA LEU A 217 8.25 -31.37 8.58
C LEU A 217 8.95 -31.16 7.24
N ILE A 218 8.29 -31.51 6.13
CA ILE A 218 8.80 -31.29 4.77
C ILE A 218 8.87 -29.79 4.45
N TYR A 219 7.78 -29.08 4.69
CA TYR A 219 7.62 -27.68 4.34
C TYR A 219 8.62 -26.77 5.07
N GLN A 220 8.98 -27.12 6.31
CA GLN A 220 9.99 -26.43 7.12
C GLN A 220 11.43 -26.90 6.85
N ASN A 221 11.65 -27.82 5.90
CA ASN A 221 12.95 -28.43 5.60
C ASN A 221 13.64 -29.08 6.82
N LEU A 222 12.85 -29.73 7.69
CA LEU A 222 13.34 -30.42 8.88
C LEU A 222 13.74 -31.88 8.62
N VAL A 223 13.26 -32.47 7.53
CA VAL A 223 13.62 -33.82 7.09
C VAL A 223 14.37 -33.81 5.75
N GLN A 224 15.33 -34.73 5.56
CA GLN A 224 16.13 -34.88 4.34
C GLN A 224 16.38 -36.36 4.01
N GLY A 225 16.82 -36.65 2.78
CA GLY A 225 17.23 -37.99 2.35
C GLY A 225 16.14 -39.04 2.57
N ASP A 226 16.50 -40.13 3.24
CA ASP A 226 15.58 -41.23 3.52
C ASP A 226 14.43 -40.85 4.46
N VAL A 227 14.71 -39.99 5.45
CA VAL A 227 13.67 -39.50 6.38
C VAL A 227 12.65 -38.67 5.61
N TYR A 228 13.09 -37.83 4.67
CA TYR A 228 12.18 -37.10 3.79
C TYR A 228 11.26 -38.04 3.00
N ARG A 229 11.81 -39.11 2.41
CA ARG A 229 11.03 -40.08 1.63
C ARG A 229 9.98 -40.77 2.50
N TYR A 230 10.37 -41.24 3.68
CA TYR A 230 9.43 -41.81 4.65
C TYR A 230 8.34 -40.81 5.05
N THR A 231 8.71 -39.58 5.38
CA THR A 231 7.75 -38.52 5.73
C THR A 231 6.78 -38.24 4.57
N ALA A 232 7.27 -38.16 3.33
CA ALA A 232 6.44 -37.96 2.15
C ALA A 232 5.45 -39.10 1.91
N GLU A 233 5.85 -40.34 2.19
CA GLU A 233 4.96 -41.51 2.15
C GLU A 233 3.88 -41.43 3.24
N GLN A 234 4.22 -40.98 4.46
CA GLN A 234 3.21 -40.78 5.51
C GLN A 234 2.23 -39.66 5.13
N VAL A 235 2.70 -38.55 4.57
CA VAL A 235 1.80 -37.50 4.06
C VAL A 235 0.83 -38.07 3.04
N GLU A 236 1.32 -38.83 2.05
CA GLU A 236 0.48 -39.43 1.02
C GLU A 236 -0.56 -40.38 1.63
N ARG A 237 -0.13 -41.27 2.54
CA ARG A 237 -1.00 -42.25 3.23
C ARG A 237 -2.13 -41.58 4.00
N TYR A 238 -1.81 -40.56 4.80
CA TYR A 238 -2.82 -39.90 5.64
C TYR A 238 -3.69 -38.95 4.83
N ALA A 239 -3.14 -38.27 3.81
CA ALA A 239 -3.92 -37.43 2.91
C ALA A 239 -4.89 -38.26 2.07
N SER A 240 -4.47 -39.43 1.55
CA SER A 240 -5.36 -40.33 0.81
C SER A 240 -6.47 -40.87 1.71
N ALA A 241 -6.14 -41.35 2.91
CA ALA A 241 -7.13 -41.87 3.85
C ALA A 241 -8.17 -40.82 4.27
N ALA A 242 -7.78 -39.56 4.42
CA ALA A 242 -8.72 -38.47 4.65
C ALA A 242 -9.61 -38.21 3.41
N LEU A 243 -9.03 -38.19 2.21
CA LEU A 243 -9.77 -37.95 0.97
C LEU A 243 -10.73 -39.09 0.60
N ASP A 244 -10.44 -40.33 1.02
CA ASP A 244 -11.34 -41.48 0.86
C ASP A 244 -12.64 -41.30 1.64
N ILE A 245 -12.61 -40.52 2.73
CA ILE A 245 -13.80 -40.19 3.55
C ILE A 245 -14.47 -38.92 3.02
N GLN A 246 -13.69 -37.85 2.86
CA GLN A 246 -14.19 -36.57 2.36
C GLN A 246 -13.31 -36.07 1.19
N PRO A 247 -13.76 -36.26 -0.07
CA PRO A 247 -12.95 -36.00 -1.26
C PRO A 247 -12.81 -34.51 -1.60
N ASP A 248 -13.53 -33.63 -0.91
CA ASP A 248 -13.63 -32.20 -1.27
C ASP A 248 -12.69 -31.29 -0.48
N ASN A 249 -11.53 -31.81 -0.07
CA ASN A 249 -10.48 -31.01 0.58
C ASN A 249 -9.41 -30.55 -0.43
N ALA A 250 -9.53 -29.31 -0.88
CA ALA A 250 -8.62 -28.69 -1.85
C ALA A 250 -7.14 -28.70 -1.42
N ALA A 251 -6.86 -28.51 -0.12
CA ALA A 251 -5.49 -28.42 0.40
C ALA A 251 -4.78 -29.77 0.38
N LEU A 252 -5.48 -30.87 0.70
CA LEU A 252 -4.94 -32.22 0.61
C LEU A 252 -4.61 -32.61 -0.83
N TRP A 253 -5.48 -32.27 -1.79
CA TRP A 253 -5.18 -32.48 -3.22
C TRP A 253 -3.95 -31.69 -3.67
N TYR A 254 -3.82 -30.42 -3.26
CA TYR A 254 -2.64 -29.63 -3.55
C TYR A 254 -1.37 -30.26 -2.97
N MET A 255 -1.42 -30.73 -1.72
CA MET A 255 -0.32 -31.39 -1.03
C MET A 255 0.15 -32.65 -1.78
N ARG A 256 -0.77 -33.52 -2.17
CA ARG A 256 -0.48 -34.72 -2.97
C ARG A 256 0.10 -34.37 -4.34
N GLY A 257 -0.44 -33.35 -5.00
CA GLY A 257 0.11 -32.85 -6.27
C GLY A 257 1.56 -32.37 -6.14
N ARG A 258 1.90 -31.69 -5.05
CA ARG A 258 3.29 -31.27 -4.76
C ARG A 258 4.21 -32.45 -4.47
N LEU A 259 3.73 -33.50 -3.80
CA LEU A 259 4.51 -34.72 -3.59
C LEU A 259 4.75 -35.47 -4.90
N ALA A 260 3.75 -35.59 -5.76
CA ALA A 260 3.90 -36.20 -7.08
C ALA A 260 4.96 -35.48 -7.94
N LEU A 261 5.02 -34.14 -7.89
CA LEU A 261 6.10 -33.38 -8.54
C LEU A 261 7.49 -33.75 -7.99
N SER A 262 7.63 -33.92 -6.68
CA SER A 262 8.89 -34.34 -6.06
C SER A 262 9.34 -35.73 -6.52
N ARG A 263 8.39 -36.61 -6.85
CA ARG A 263 8.62 -37.95 -7.41
C ARG A 263 8.82 -37.97 -8.92
N ARG A 264 8.75 -36.80 -9.59
CA ARG A 264 8.77 -36.65 -11.05
C ARG A 264 7.65 -37.42 -11.75
N GLU A 265 6.45 -37.40 -11.16
CA GLU A 265 5.23 -37.98 -11.72
C GLU A 265 4.30 -36.83 -12.21
N PRO A 266 4.60 -36.18 -13.35
CA PRO A 266 3.93 -34.94 -13.74
C PRO A 266 2.43 -35.12 -14.07
N ASP A 267 2.03 -36.28 -14.61
CA ASP A 267 0.62 -36.54 -14.94
C ASP A 267 -0.24 -36.72 -13.68
N VAL A 268 0.29 -37.46 -12.70
CA VAL A 268 -0.33 -37.62 -11.38
C VAL A 268 -0.42 -36.26 -10.69
N ALA A 269 0.68 -35.49 -10.72
CA ALA A 269 0.71 -34.15 -10.15
C ALA A 269 -0.34 -33.23 -10.77
N GLU A 270 -0.43 -33.15 -12.10
CA GLU A 270 -1.43 -32.32 -12.76
C GLU A 270 -2.85 -32.74 -12.35
N SER A 271 -3.15 -34.04 -12.34
CA SER A 271 -4.49 -34.51 -11.97
C SER A 271 -4.91 -34.03 -10.57
N HIS A 272 -4.01 -34.11 -9.59
CA HIS A 272 -4.25 -33.66 -8.22
C HIS A 272 -4.34 -32.13 -8.12
N LEU A 273 -3.47 -31.40 -8.82
CA LEU A 273 -3.49 -29.93 -8.83
C LEU A 273 -4.77 -29.38 -9.49
N ARG A 274 -5.24 -30.01 -10.59
CA ARG A 274 -6.52 -29.68 -11.23
C ARG A 274 -7.70 -30.01 -10.34
N ARG A 275 -7.65 -31.11 -9.58
CA ARG A 275 -8.68 -31.40 -8.58
C ARG A 275 -8.71 -30.32 -7.49
N ALA A 276 -7.56 -29.90 -6.97
CA ALA A 276 -7.46 -28.79 -6.03
C ALA A 276 -8.02 -27.48 -6.62
N GLU A 277 -7.74 -27.20 -7.89
CA GLU A 277 -8.29 -26.06 -8.64
C GLU A 277 -9.83 -26.09 -8.66
N SER A 278 -10.42 -27.23 -9.02
CA SER A 278 -11.88 -27.41 -9.09
C SER A 278 -12.58 -27.23 -7.74
N LEU A 279 -11.86 -27.47 -6.64
CA LEU A 279 -12.33 -27.29 -5.27
C LEU A 279 -12.05 -25.87 -4.71
N GLY A 280 -11.59 -24.94 -5.56
CA GLY A 280 -11.41 -23.54 -5.19
C GLY A 280 -10.05 -23.21 -4.54
N PHE A 281 -9.03 -24.05 -4.69
CA PHE A 281 -7.68 -23.69 -4.21
C PHE A 281 -7.15 -22.45 -4.97
N PRO A 282 -6.46 -21.50 -4.30
CA PRO A 282 -6.01 -20.27 -4.95
C PRO A 282 -5.14 -20.51 -6.19
N ARG A 283 -5.62 -20.05 -7.34
CA ARG A 283 -4.96 -20.24 -8.65
C ARG A 283 -3.51 -19.77 -8.67
N ASP A 284 -3.21 -18.59 -8.11
CA ASP A 284 -1.83 -18.06 -8.06
C ASP A 284 -0.84 -19.01 -7.38
N ARG A 285 -1.29 -19.89 -6.46
CA ARG A 285 -0.44 -20.90 -5.82
C ARG A 285 -0.32 -22.20 -6.62
N LEU A 286 -1.26 -22.47 -7.54
CA LEU A 286 -1.26 -23.63 -8.43
C LEU A 286 -0.44 -23.42 -9.69
N LEU A 287 -0.35 -22.18 -10.19
CA LEU A 287 0.33 -21.91 -11.46
C LEU A 287 1.80 -22.34 -11.47
N PRO A 288 2.64 -22.08 -10.44
CA PRO A 288 4.03 -22.54 -10.47
C PRO A 288 4.16 -24.08 -10.46
N PRO A 289 3.45 -24.83 -9.59
CA PRO A 289 3.42 -26.30 -9.66
C PRO A 289 2.87 -26.87 -10.98
N LEU A 290 1.85 -26.25 -11.58
CA LEU A 290 1.33 -26.67 -12.89
C LEU A 290 2.38 -26.43 -13.99
N ALA A 291 3.07 -25.30 -13.96
CA ALA A 291 4.16 -25.01 -14.88
C ALA A 291 5.33 -26.00 -14.71
N GLU A 292 5.64 -26.40 -13.46
CA GLU A 292 6.62 -27.44 -13.16
C GLU A 292 6.21 -28.81 -13.76
N ALA A 293 4.93 -29.19 -13.65
CA ALA A 293 4.41 -30.42 -14.27
C ALA A 293 4.56 -30.40 -15.80
N CYS A 294 4.27 -29.28 -16.46
CA CYS A 294 4.48 -29.10 -17.90
C CYS A 294 5.97 -29.18 -18.27
N TYR A 295 6.82 -28.51 -17.50
CA TYR A 295 8.27 -28.51 -17.70
C TYR A 295 8.87 -29.92 -17.60
N LEU A 296 8.45 -30.72 -16.61
CA LEU A 296 8.88 -32.10 -16.43
C LEU A 296 8.47 -33.00 -17.63
N ARG A 297 7.32 -32.71 -18.24
CA ARG A 297 6.86 -33.35 -19.49
C ARG A 297 7.56 -32.84 -20.74
N ARG A 298 8.44 -31.84 -20.62
CA ARG A 298 9.04 -31.09 -21.74
C ARG A 298 8.01 -30.33 -22.58
N ASP A 299 6.82 -30.08 -22.04
CA ASP A 299 5.82 -29.19 -22.61
C ASP A 299 6.13 -27.74 -22.17
N TYR A 300 7.07 -27.12 -22.87
CA TYR A 300 7.49 -25.76 -22.57
C TYR A 300 6.43 -24.72 -22.95
N ALA A 301 5.55 -25.04 -23.90
CA ALA A 301 4.44 -24.17 -24.28
C ALA A 301 3.40 -24.10 -23.15
N GLY A 302 3.04 -25.25 -22.57
CA GLY A 302 2.18 -25.33 -21.40
C GLY A 302 2.77 -24.62 -20.18
N ALA A 303 4.07 -24.80 -19.92
CA ALA A 303 4.75 -24.12 -18.82
C ALA A 303 4.70 -22.59 -18.97
N ARG A 304 4.95 -22.08 -20.18
CA ARG A 304 4.81 -20.66 -20.51
C ARG A 304 3.38 -20.16 -20.30
N ALA A 305 2.40 -20.89 -20.82
CA ALA A 305 0.98 -20.53 -20.72
C ALA A 305 0.49 -20.48 -19.26
N ALA A 306 0.96 -21.40 -18.41
CA ALA A 306 0.64 -21.39 -16.98
C ALA A 306 1.24 -20.17 -16.27
N LEU A 307 2.52 -19.85 -16.53
CA LEU A 307 3.17 -18.69 -15.90
C LEU A 307 2.64 -17.35 -16.42
N ALA A 308 2.22 -17.26 -17.67
CA ALA A 308 1.61 -16.07 -18.25
C ALA A 308 0.25 -15.71 -17.61
N GLN A 309 -0.44 -16.69 -17.01
CA GLN A 309 -1.71 -16.46 -16.28
C GLN A 309 -1.50 -15.87 -14.88
N PHE A 310 -0.25 -15.71 -14.43
CA PHE A 310 0.05 -15.20 -13.10
C PHE A 310 -0.34 -13.72 -13.00
N SER A 311 -1.35 -13.41 -12.17
CA SER A 311 -1.98 -12.08 -12.12
C SER A 311 -1.59 -11.23 -10.91
N SER A 312 -0.86 -11.81 -9.95
CA SER A 312 -0.53 -11.11 -8.71
C SER A 312 0.42 -9.92 -8.96
N ARG A 313 0.01 -8.76 -8.44
CA ARG A 313 0.76 -7.49 -8.52
C ARG A 313 2.08 -7.50 -7.76
N SER A 314 2.26 -8.45 -6.84
CA SER A 314 3.49 -8.61 -6.08
C SER A 314 3.87 -10.09 -6.03
N PRO A 315 4.45 -10.63 -7.12
CA PRO A 315 4.96 -12.00 -7.13
C PRO A 315 6.06 -12.15 -6.06
N LEU A 316 6.13 -13.35 -5.47
CA LEU A 316 7.21 -13.73 -4.57
C LEU A 316 8.56 -13.42 -5.23
N PRO A 317 9.56 -12.88 -4.51
CA PRO A 317 10.84 -12.49 -5.09
C PRO A 317 11.51 -13.60 -5.91
N LEU A 318 11.40 -14.86 -5.46
CA LEU A 318 11.92 -16.04 -6.15
C LEU A 318 11.21 -16.37 -7.47
N LEU A 319 9.95 -15.97 -7.62
CA LEU A 319 9.18 -16.18 -8.86
C LEU A 319 9.46 -15.10 -9.92
N ARG A 320 9.98 -13.93 -9.53
CA ARG A 320 10.20 -12.80 -10.47
C ARG A 320 11.13 -13.17 -11.64
N PRO A 321 12.29 -13.82 -11.44
CA PRO A 321 13.16 -14.21 -12.56
C PRO A 321 12.48 -15.24 -13.47
N LEU A 322 11.72 -16.19 -12.90
CA LEU A 322 10.99 -17.20 -13.66
C LEU A 322 9.91 -16.56 -14.53
N LEU A 323 9.08 -15.69 -13.95
CA LEU A 323 8.05 -14.97 -14.70
C LEU A 323 8.69 -14.18 -15.85
N ARG A 324 9.75 -13.40 -15.57
CA ARG A 324 10.46 -12.65 -16.61
C ARG A 324 10.96 -13.52 -17.75
N TYR A 325 11.59 -14.65 -17.45
CA TYR A 325 12.14 -15.55 -18.47
C TYR A 325 11.06 -16.19 -19.35
N TRP A 326 9.94 -16.61 -18.74
CA TRP A 326 8.89 -17.33 -19.44
C TRP A 326 7.89 -16.40 -20.15
N THR A 327 7.72 -15.17 -19.68
CA THR A 327 6.79 -14.18 -20.28
C THR A 327 7.47 -13.15 -21.18
N SER A 328 8.79 -13.21 -21.36
CA SER A 328 9.53 -12.31 -22.27
C SER A 328 9.41 -12.70 -23.74
#